data_AF-A0AA37L789-F1
#
_entry.id   AF-A0AA37L789-F1
#
_cell.length_a   1.000
_cell.length_b   1.000
_cell.length_c   1.000
_cell.angle_alpha   90.00
_cell.angle_beta   90.00
_cell.angle_gamma   90.00
#
_symmetry.space_group_name_H-M   'P 1'
#
loop_
_entity.id
_entity.type
_entity.pdbx_description
1 polymer ?
#
loop_
_entity_poly.entity_id
_entity_poly.type
_entity_poly.pdbx_seq_one_letter_code
_entity_poly.pdbx_strand_id
1 'polypeptide(L)'
;MPSLVDPGTVVINGRAVVILRFTEEVDIGSMNLESHLMGTRILLAAQENAADFSSLRLSAFWLALRQEIYMAFVHSRQVHPNFFPSIRKILDLGDNDENGVDCSYANRVIAICAMCLSYCYGQENHHERSYAQLKEDLDVWWKEKPWYFEAMWTNPKPGFLPEEHYITDAAVTGLQNYHLSRMLLIAHNPKIPRLGSAFRAIEDELKQTVRIIVGLAEVNHCY
;
A
#
# COMPACT_ATOMS: atom_id res chain seq x y z
N MET A 1 -20.17 -56.34 18.40
CA MET A 1 -20.70 -55.11 17.78
C MET A 1 -19.82 -53.95 18.21
N PRO A 2 -19.00 -53.40 17.31
CA PRO A 2 -18.26 -52.16 17.51
C PRO A 2 -19.09 -50.99 16.97
N SER A 3 -19.24 -49.92 17.75
CA SER A 3 -19.87 -48.67 17.29
C SER A 3 -18.89 -47.52 17.43
N LEU A 4 -18.36 -47.13 16.26
CA LEU A 4 -18.09 -45.76 15.81
C LEU A 4 -17.15 -44.92 16.67
N VAL A 5 -15.87 -45.04 16.31
CA VAL A 5 -14.92 -43.92 16.30
C VAL A 5 -15.55 -42.79 15.48
N ASP A 6 -15.78 -41.64 16.11
CA ASP A 6 -16.23 -40.42 15.45
C ASP A 6 -15.00 -39.74 14.80
N PRO A 7 -14.90 -39.65 13.47
CA PRO A 7 -13.80 -38.95 12.80
C PRO A 7 -14.13 -37.46 12.72
N GLY A 8 -14.10 -36.79 13.88
CA GLY A 8 -14.39 -35.36 14.00
C GLY A 8 -13.17 -34.50 14.32
N THR A 9 -11.96 -35.04 14.21
CA THR A 9 -10.72 -34.25 14.41
C THR A 9 -10.20 -33.76 13.08
N VAL A 10 -9.93 -32.45 13.01
CA VAL A 10 -9.11 -31.75 12.02
C VAL A 10 -9.76 -31.47 10.66
N VAL A 11 -10.72 -30.54 10.62
CA VAL A 11 -10.86 -29.62 9.49
C VAL A 11 -11.04 -28.19 10.01
N ILE A 12 -10.05 -27.71 10.77
CA ILE A 12 -9.89 -26.27 10.95
C ILE A 12 -9.19 -25.80 9.67
N ASN A 13 -10.01 -25.30 8.76
CA ASN A 13 -9.67 -24.83 7.42
C ASN A 13 -8.35 -24.06 7.38
N GLY A 14 -7.39 -24.54 6.57
CA GLY A 14 -6.11 -23.89 6.28
C GLY A 14 -6.19 -22.55 5.54
N ARG A 15 -7.24 -21.75 5.77
CA ARG A 15 -7.47 -20.42 5.18
C ARG A 15 -7.31 -19.29 6.20
N ALA A 16 -7.54 -19.54 7.48
CA ALA A 16 -7.22 -18.58 8.55
C ALA A 16 -5.71 -18.56 8.88
N VAL A 17 -5.03 -19.69 8.68
CA VAL A 17 -3.58 -19.83 8.91
C VAL A 17 -2.77 -18.92 8.00
N VAL A 18 -3.20 -18.65 6.76
CA VAL A 18 -2.43 -17.80 5.83
C VAL A 18 -2.43 -16.33 6.28
N ILE A 19 -3.51 -15.85 6.91
CA ILE A 19 -3.59 -14.47 7.40
C ILE A 19 -2.95 -14.36 8.80
N LEU A 20 -3.20 -15.34 9.68
CA LEU A 20 -2.67 -15.35 11.05
C LEU A 20 -1.16 -15.62 11.11
N ARG A 21 -0.63 -16.52 10.25
CA ARG A 21 0.81 -16.77 10.13
C ARG A 21 1.55 -15.60 9.47
N PHE A 22 0.83 -14.77 8.71
CA PHE A 22 1.33 -13.59 8.02
C PHE A 22 1.33 -12.33 8.92
N THR A 23 0.52 -12.31 9.97
CA THR A 23 0.63 -11.32 11.06
C THR A 23 1.71 -11.70 12.08
N GLU A 24 1.98 -12.98 12.33
CA GLU A 24 3.05 -13.43 13.24
C GLU A 24 4.47 -13.29 12.63
N GLU A 25 4.64 -13.42 11.31
CA GLU A 25 5.96 -13.40 10.66
C GLU A 25 6.46 -12.01 10.25
N VAL A 26 5.69 -10.93 10.48
CA VAL A 26 6.22 -9.56 10.35
C VAL A 26 7.42 -9.32 11.28
N ASP A 27 7.57 -10.15 12.31
CA ASP A 27 8.71 -10.15 13.24
C ASP A 27 9.87 -11.09 12.82
N ILE A 28 9.73 -11.89 11.75
CA ILE A 28 10.65 -13.00 11.44
C ILE A 28 11.08 -13.03 9.96
N GLY A 29 12.02 -12.15 9.62
CA GLY A 29 13.02 -12.38 8.55
C GLY A 29 12.61 -12.04 7.10
N SER A 30 13.32 -11.07 6.51
CA SER A 30 13.21 -10.60 5.11
C SER A 30 13.22 -11.71 4.03
N MET A 31 13.90 -12.84 4.25
CA MET A 31 13.99 -13.92 3.25
C MET A 31 12.70 -14.74 3.09
N ASN A 32 11.92 -14.90 4.17
CA ASN A 32 10.64 -15.59 4.12
C ASN A 32 9.61 -14.74 3.36
N LEU A 33 9.62 -13.42 3.63
CA LEU A 33 8.74 -12.45 2.95
C LEU A 33 8.95 -12.44 1.43
N GLU A 34 10.19 -12.42 0.93
CA GLU A 34 10.45 -12.45 -0.52
C GLU A 34 10.02 -13.77 -1.17
N SER A 35 10.16 -14.91 -0.46
CA SER A 35 9.68 -16.22 -0.92
C SER A 35 8.16 -16.26 -1.03
N HIS A 36 7.45 -15.66 -0.06
CA HIS A 36 6.00 -15.51 -0.10
C HIS A 36 5.54 -14.57 -1.22
N LEU A 37 6.20 -13.42 -1.39
CA LEU A 37 5.94 -12.50 -2.49
C LEU A 37 6.14 -13.20 -3.84
N MET A 38 7.19 -14.02 -3.99
CA MET A 38 7.40 -14.83 -5.18
C MET A 38 6.23 -15.79 -5.43
N GLY A 39 5.78 -16.50 -4.39
CA GLY A 39 4.59 -17.37 -4.47
C GLY A 39 3.34 -16.62 -4.90
N THR A 40 3.09 -15.44 -4.34
CA THR A 40 1.96 -14.59 -4.74
C THR A 40 2.12 -14.07 -6.17
N ARG A 41 3.31 -13.63 -6.58
CA ARG A 41 3.58 -13.19 -7.96
C ARG A 41 3.33 -14.31 -8.97
N ILE A 42 3.71 -15.56 -8.64
CA ILE A 42 3.45 -16.74 -9.48
C ILE A 42 1.95 -17.02 -9.56
N LEU A 43 1.23 -16.97 -8.43
CA LEU A 43 -0.22 -17.15 -8.41
C LEU A 43 -0.92 -16.08 -9.24
N LEU A 44 -0.52 -14.82 -9.11
CA LEU A 44 -1.06 -13.70 -9.88
C LEU A 44 -0.77 -13.85 -11.37
N ALA A 45 0.45 -14.22 -11.75
CA ALA A 45 0.82 -14.46 -13.15
C ALA A 45 0.05 -15.64 -13.77
N ALA A 46 -0.34 -16.62 -12.96
CA ALA A 46 -1.15 -17.76 -13.40
C ALA A 46 -2.65 -17.43 -13.52
N GLN A 47 -3.12 -16.25 -13.07
CA GLN A 47 -4.52 -15.86 -13.20
C GLN A 47 -4.77 -15.11 -14.51
N GLU A 48 -5.48 -15.73 -15.45
CA GLU A 48 -5.92 -15.06 -16.68
C GLU A 48 -7.07 -14.07 -16.43
N ASN A 49 -7.86 -14.22 -15.35
CA ASN A 49 -9.05 -13.41 -15.12
C ASN A 49 -9.15 -12.81 -13.71
N ALA A 50 -8.75 -11.54 -13.56
CA ALA A 50 -8.99 -10.78 -12.33
C ALA A 50 -10.48 -10.49 -12.02
N ALA A 51 -11.40 -10.81 -12.95
CA ALA A 51 -12.84 -10.62 -12.79
C ALA A 51 -13.49 -11.66 -11.85
N ASP A 52 -12.79 -12.75 -11.53
CA ASP A 52 -13.26 -13.82 -10.63
C ASP A 52 -12.65 -13.72 -9.22
N PHE A 53 -12.11 -12.56 -8.85
CA PHE A 53 -11.59 -12.36 -7.50
C PHE A 53 -12.78 -12.27 -6.53
N SER A 54 -12.91 -13.28 -5.66
CA SER A 54 -13.74 -13.13 -4.46
C SER A 54 -13.18 -11.99 -3.58
N SER A 55 -14.02 -11.38 -2.74
CA SER A 55 -13.62 -10.29 -1.82
C SER A 55 -12.36 -10.63 -1.00
N LEU A 56 -12.23 -11.89 -0.57
CA LEU A 56 -11.04 -12.39 0.11
C LEU A 56 -9.78 -12.35 -0.77
N ARG A 57 -9.88 -12.77 -2.04
CA ARG A 57 -8.74 -12.74 -2.96
C ARG A 57 -8.34 -11.31 -3.29
N LEU A 58 -9.32 -10.41 -3.42
CA LEU A 58 -9.07 -8.99 -3.64
C LEU A 58 -8.31 -8.39 -2.45
N SER A 59 -8.75 -8.70 -1.23
CA SER A 59 -8.07 -8.29 0.00
C SER A 59 -6.64 -8.82 0.07
N ALA A 60 -6.43 -10.11 -0.25
CA ALA A 60 -5.10 -10.72 -0.30
C ALA A 60 -4.19 -10.08 -1.36
N PHE A 61 -4.74 -9.71 -2.52
CA PHE A 61 -4.01 -8.99 -3.55
C PHE A 61 -3.51 -7.63 -3.07
N TRP A 62 -4.38 -6.81 -2.48
CA TRP A 62 -3.99 -5.49 -1.97
C TRP A 62 -3.01 -5.59 -0.80
N LEU A 63 -3.11 -6.62 0.03
CA LEU A 63 -2.14 -6.92 1.07
C LEU A 63 -0.76 -7.25 0.48
N ALA A 64 -0.72 -8.15 -0.51
CA ALA A 64 0.53 -8.51 -1.20
C ALA A 64 1.15 -7.33 -1.95
N LEU A 65 0.34 -6.47 -2.56
CA LEU A 65 0.83 -5.26 -3.22
C LEU A 65 1.48 -4.29 -2.22
N ARG A 66 0.88 -4.08 -1.04
CA ARG A 66 1.47 -3.23 0.01
C ARG A 66 2.83 -3.77 0.49
N GLN A 67 2.95 -5.09 0.63
CA GLN A 67 4.24 -5.70 0.97
C GLN A 67 5.26 -5.54 -0.15
N GLU A 68 4.84 -5.72 -1.40
CA GLU A 68 5.69 -5.49 -2.55
C GLU A 68 6.17 -4.03 -2.62
N ILE A 69 5.30 -3.05 -2.34
CA ILE A 69 5.64 -1.63 -2.22
C ILE A 69 6.70 -1.42 -1.13
N TYR A 70 6.50 -1.99 0.05
CA TYR A 70 7.48 -1.91 1.15
C TYR A 70 8.84 -2.47 0.72
N MET A 71 8.86 -3.68 0.16
CA MET A 71 10.10 -4.31 -0.31
C MET A 71 10.75 -3.53 -1.45
N ALA A 72 9.98 -3.03 -2.40
CA ALA A 72 10.46 -2.20 -3.49
C ALA A 72 11.10 -0.90 -2.99
N PHE A 73 10.47 -0.24 -2.01
CA PHE A 73 10.99 0.94 -1.36
C PHE A 73 12.31 0.66 -0.60
N VAL A 74 12.32 -0.35 0.29
CA VAL A 74 13.49 -0.70 1.11
C VAL A 74 14.69 -1.09 0.24
N HIS A 75 14.46 -1.84 -0.83
CA HIS A 75 15.52 -2.29 -1.73
C HIS A 75 15.79 -1.33 -2.89
N SER A 76 15.15 -0.15 -2.95
CA SER A 76 15.30 0.82 -4.03
C SER A 76 15.17 0.20 -5.43
N ARG A 77 14.14 -0.65 -5.59
CA ARG A 77 13.82 -1.36 -6.84
C ARG A 77 12.42 -1.01 -7.31
N GLN A 78 12.13 -1.21 -8.60
CA GLN A 78 10.77 -1.08 -9.11
C GLN A 78 9.85 -2.16 -8.51
N VAL A 79 8.55 -1.86 -8.49
CA VAL A 79 7.51 -2.85 -8.19
C VAL A 79 7.47 -3.89 -9.31
N HIS A 80 7.29 -5.15 -8.94
CA HIS A 80 7.30 -6.25 -9.89
C HIS A 80 6.21 -6.08 -10.98
N PRO A 81 6.56 -6.14 -12.29
CA PRO A 81 5.63 -5.83 -13.37
C PRO A 81 4.31 -6.63 -13.37
N ASN A 82 4.33 -7.87 -12.87
CA ASN A 82 3.15 -8.75 -12.80
C ASN A 82 1.98 -8.18 -11.97
N PHE A 83 2.19 -7.17 -11.11
CA PHE A 83 1.09 -6.56 -10.37
C PHE A 83 0.24 -5.62 -11.25
N PHE A 84 0.83 -4.92 -12.22
CA PHE A 84 0.14 -3.85 -12.96
C PHE A 84 -1.08 -4.31 -13.77
N PRO A 85 -1.06 -5.47 -14.47
CA PRO A 85 -2.25 -5.96 -15.17
C PRO A 85 -3.44 -6.19 -14.23
N SER A 86 -3.19 -6.75 -13.03
CA SER A 86 -4.21 -6.96 -12.02
C SER A 86 -4.69 -5.65 -11.41
N ILE A 87 -3.78 -4.72 -11.07
CA ILE A 87 -4.13 -3.37 -10.57
C ILE A 87 -5.11 -2.70 -11.54
N ARG A 88 -4.75 -2.63 -12.82
CA ARG A 88 -5.57 -1.97 -13.84
C ARG A 88 -6.95 -2.61 -13.93
N LYS A 89 -7.01 -3.93 -14.06
CA LYS A 89 -8.29 -4.64 -14.20
C LYS A 89 -9.18 -4.46 -12.96
N ILE A 90 -8.61 -4.50 -11.76
CA ILE A 90 -9.35 -4.30 -10.50
C ILE A 90 -9.89 -2.88 -10.41
N LEU A 91 -9.10 -1.86 -10.75
CA LEU A 91 -9.54 -0.46 -10.72
C LEU A 91 -10.58 -0.15 -11.80
N ASP A 92 -10.44 -0.71 -13.00
CA ASP A 92 -11.37 -0.52 -14.13
C ASP A 92 -12.76 -1.12 -13.85
N LEU A 93 -12.83 -2.23 -13.10
CA LEU A 93 -14.09 -2.86 -12.71
C LEU A 93 -14.91 -2.00 -11.74
N GLY A 94 -14.27 -1.03 -11.06
CA GLY A 94 -14.87 -0.25 -10.00
C GLY A 94 -15.18 -1.11 -8.77
N ASP A 95 -15.38 -0.45 -7.63
CA ASP A 95 -15.87 -1.14 -6.45
C ASP A 95 -17.40 -1.07 -6.41
N ASN A 96 -18.05 -2.24 -6.44
CA ASN A 96 -19.49 -2.36 -6.30
C ASN A 96 -19.90 -2.71 -4.86
N ASP A 97 -18.94 -2.84 -3.94
CA ASP A 97 -19.20 -3.12 -2.53
C ASP A 97 -19.40 -1.83 -1.73
N GLU A 98 -20.65 -1.53 -1.41
CA GLU A 98 -21.03 -0.38 -0.57
C GLU A 98 -20.39 -0.43 0.83
N ASN A 99 -19.91 -1.59 1.29
CA ASN A 99 -19.24 -1.73 2.58
C ASN A 99 -17.72 -1.54 2.53
N GLY A 100 -17.12 -1.50 1.32
CA GLY A 100 -15.67 -1.42 1.10
C GLY A 100 -15.18 -0.05 0.62
N VAL A 101 -16.03 0.97 0.65
CA VAL A 101 -15.79 2.27 -0.02
C VAL A 101 -14.52 2.96 0.49
N ASP A 102 -14.19 2.84 1.77
CA ASP A 102 -12.95 3.40 2.34
C ASP A 102 -11.69 2.66 1.86
N CYS A 103 -11.74 1.33 1.84
CA CYS A 103 -10.69 0.46 1.31
C CYS A 103 -10.47 0.73 -0.18
N SER A 104 -11.54 0.86 -0.97
CA SER A 104 -11.45 1.21 -2.40
C SER A 104 -10.77 2.56 -2.63
N TYR A 105 -11.12 3.56 -1.81
CA TYR A 105 -10.48 4.87 -1.88
C TYR A 105 -8.98 4.80 -1.55
N ALA A 106 -8.59 4.04 -0.53
CA ALA A 106 -7.20 3.78 -0.17
C ALA A 106 -6.44 3.01 -1.26
N ASN A 107 -7.06 2.00 -1.85
CA ASN A 107 -6.48 1.15 -2.88
C ASN A 107 -6.07 1.94 -4.13
N ARG A 108 -6.80 3.01 -4.47
CA ARG A 108 -6.43 3.92 -5.56
C ARG A 108 -5.06 4.55 -5.34
N VAL A 109 -4.80 5.08 -4.14
CA VAL A 109 -3.48 5.70 -3.85
C VAL A 109 -2.38 4.68 -3.60
N ILE A 110 -2.71 3.48 -3.11
CA ILE A 110 -1.76 2.36 -3.07
C ILE A 110 -1.28 2.00 -4.49
N ALA A 111 -2.21 1.94 -5.46
CA ALA A 111 -1.86 1.72 -6.87
C ALA A 111 -0.99 2.86 -7.43
N ILE A 112 -1.32 4.12 -7.13
CA ILE A 112 -0.49 5.27 -7.51
C ILE A 112 0.92 5.17 -6.90
N CYS A 113 1.03 4.75 -5.64
CA CYS A 113 2.31 4.53 -4.99
C CYS A 113 3.16 3.46 -5.69
N ALA A 114 2.55 2.35 -6.10
CA ALA A 114 3.22 1.32 -6.88
C ALA A 114 3.74 1.87 -8.23
N MET A 115 2.94 2.68 -8.92
CA MET A 115 3.36 3.34 -10.16
C MET A 115 4.48 4.36 -9.92
N CYS A 116 4.45 5.11 -8.81
CA CYS A 116 5.53 6.04 -8.44
C CYS A 116 6.84 5.31 -8.20
N LEU A 117 6.84 4.18 -7.49
CA LEU A 117 8.04 3.36 -7.28
C LEU A 117 8.60 2.82 -8.59
N SER A 118 7.74 2.31 -9.48
CA SER A 118 8.16 1.86 -10.81
C SER A 118 8.63 3.00 -11.71
N TYR A 119 8.12 4.22 -11.54
CA TYR A 119 8.67 5.40 -12.19
C TYR A 119 10.07 5.75 -11.65
N CYS A 120 10.23 5.76 -10.33
CA CYS A 120 11.47 6.21 -9.69
C CYS A 120 12.65 5.24 -9.86
N TYR A 121 12.37 3.93 -9.89
CA TYR A 121 13.39 2.87 -9.91
C TYR A 121 13.31 1.95 -11.15
N GLY A 122 12.37 2.18 -12.05
CA GLY A 122 12.24 1.43 -13.30
C GLY A 122 13.11 2.00 -14.42
N GLN A 123 13.11 1.31 -15.56
CA GLN A 123 13.82 1.78 -16.76
C GLN A 123 12.94 2.79 -17.54
N GLU A 124 13.57 3.87 -18.03
CA GLU A 124 12.88 5.02 -18.66
C GLU A 124 11.90 4.64 -19.79
N ASN A 125 12.16 3.55 -20.51
CA ASN A 125 11.38 3.13 -21.68
C ASN A 125 10.10 2.33 -21.34
N HIS A 126 9.83 2.04 -20.07
CA HIS A 126 8.70 1.19 -19.65
C HIS A 126 7.75 1.87 -18.66
N HIS A 127 7.83 3.19 -18.50
CA HIS A 127 6.93 3.90 -17.61
C HIS A 127 5.54 4.04 -18.24
N GLU A 128 4.53 3.42 -17.62
CA GLU A 128 3.13 3.58 -18.04
C GLU A 128 2.60 5.01 -17.84
N ARG A 129 3.14 5.73 -16.83
CA ARG A 129 2.79 7.12 -16.54
C ARG A 129 4.03 7.99 -16.40
N SER A 130 3.93 9.21 -16.91
CA SER A 130 4.93 10.26 -16.72
C SER A 130 4.86 10.87 -15.33
N TYR A 131 5.94 11.55 -14.91
CA TYR A 131 5.99 12.33 -13.68
C TYR A 131 4.79 13.27 -13.50
N ALA A 132 4.42 13.99 -14.56
CA ALA A 132 3.34 14.99 -14.51
C ALA A 132 1.98 14.33 -14.26
N GLN A 133 1.73 13.18 -14.89
CA GLN A 133 0.51 12.40 -14.68
C GLN A 133 0.44 11.85 -13.25
N LEU A 134 1.51 11.22 -12.76
CA LEU A 134 1.54 10.69 -11.38
C LEU A 134 1.31 11.78 -10.33
N LYS A 135 1.87 12.98 -10.56
CA LYS A 135 1.63 14.13 -9.70
C LYS A 135 0.17 14.57 -9.75
N GLU A 136 -0.41 14.69 -10.95
CA GLU A 136 -1.82 15.05 -11.14
C GLU A 136 -2.74 14.03 -10.47
N ASP A 137 -2.47 12.72 -10.61
CA ASP A 137 -3.24 11.66 -9.96
C ASP A 137 -3.25 11.79 -8.43
N LEU A 138 -2.09 12.10 -7.82
CA LEU A 138 -1.99 12.36 -6.39
C LEU A 138 -2.75 13.63 -5.98
N ASP A 139 -2.63 14.70 -6.76
CA ASP A 139 -3.30 15.97 -6.46
C ASP A 139 -4.84 15.81 -6.54
N VAL A 140 -5.34 15.06 -7.52
CA VAL A 140 -6.76 14.70 -7.65
C VAL A 140 -7.20 13.85 -6.47
N TRP A 141 -6.46 12.78 -6.14
CA TRP A 141 -6.78 11.95 -4.98
C TRP A 141 -6.80 12.77 -3.68
N TRP A 142 -5.85 13.67 -3.46
CA TRP A 142 -5.86 14.51 -2.26
C TRP A 142 -7.09 15.44 -2.20
N LYS A 143 -7.44 16.03 -3.34
CA LYS A 143 -8.55 17.00 -3.43
C LYS A 143 -9.91 16.32 -3.26
N GLU A 144 -10.06 15.10 -3.77
CA GLU A 144 -11.32 14.35 -3.74
C GLU A 144 -11.47 13.48 -2.49
N LYS A 145 -10.56 13.58 -1.52
CA LYS A 145 -10.57 12.71 -0.36
C LYS A 145 -11.86 12.89 0.45
N PRO A 146 -12.58 11.79 0.74
CA PRO A 146 -13.80 11.85 1.53
C PRO A 146 -13.54 12.34 2.95
N TRP A 147 -14.61 12.78 3.63
CA TRP A 147 -14.53 13.26 5.01
C TRP A 147 -13.96 12.24 6.01
N TYR A 148 -14.12 10.94 5.75
CA TYR A 148 -13.56 9.87 6.60
C TYR A 148 -12.05 9.63 6.38
N PHE A 149 -11.43 10.34 5.42
CA PHE A 149 -9.98 10.48 5.26
C PHE A 149 -9.46 11.80 5.88
N GLU A 150 -10.29 12.52 6.64
CA GLU A 150 -9.86 13.60 7.52
C GLU A 150 -9.53 13.08 8.91
N ALA A 151 -8.61 13.76 9.60
CA ALA A 151 -8.34 13.47 10.99
C ALA A 151 -9.59 13.76 11.82
N MET A 152 -10.04 12.79 12.61
CA MET A 152 -11.11 12.96 13.60
C MET A 152 -10.63 13.91 14.71
N TRP A 153 -9.35 13.78 15.08
CA TRP A 153 -8.73 14.60 16.10
C TRP A 153 -7.26 14.83 15.77
N THR A 154 -6.80 16.05 16.04
CA THR A 154 -5.40 16.47 15.89
C THR A 154 -4.96 17.09 17.21
N ASN A 155 -3.81 16.67 17.73
CA ASN A 155 -3.22 17.32 18.90
C ASN A 155 -2.82 18.76 18.53
N PRO A 156 -3.34 19.80 19.22
CA PRO A 156 -2.99 21.20 18.93
C PRO A 156 -1.56 21.58 19.33
N LYS A 157 -0.87 20.74 20.12
CA LYS A 157 0.51 20.93 20.56
C LYS A 157 1.28 19.62 20.39
N PRO A 158 1.46 19.15 19.13
CA PRO A 158 2.17 17.91 18.89
C PRO A 158 3.65 18.08 19.28
N GLY A 159 4.27 16.96 19.66
CA GLY A 159 5.71 16.90 19.90
C GLY A 159 6.51 16.90 18.60
N PHE A 160 7.49 16.01 18.51
CA PHE A 160 8.28 15.85 17.29
C PHE A 160 7.48 15.21 16.13
N LEU A 161 6.59 14.28 16.46
CA LEU A 161 5.68 13.63 15.52
C LEU A 161 4.30 14.30 15.60
N PRO A 162 3.60 14.45 14.47
CA PRO A 162 2.21 14.83 14.48
C PRO A 162 1.38 13.73 15.15
N GLU A 163 0.32 14.14 15.83
CA GLU A 163 -0.62 13.24 16.49
C GLU A 163 -2.01 13.46 15.91
N GLU A 164 -2.37 12.61 14.95
CA GLU A 164 -3.63 12.64 14.22
C GLU A 164 -4.30 11.27 14.29
N HIS A 165 -5.56 11.26 14.75
CA HIS A 165 -6.37 10.06 14.87
C HIS A 165 -7.38 10.02 13.73
N TYR A 166 -7.47 8.87 13.07
CA TYR A 166 -8.38 8.65 11.95
C TYR A 166 -9.48 7.66 12.31
N ILE A 167 -10.57 7.73 11.54
CA ILE A 167 -11.77 6.90 11.77
C ILE A 167 -11.51 5.45 11.37
N THR A 168 -10.76 5.22 10.30
CA THR A 168 -10.54 3.87 9.74
C THR A 168 -9.08 3.62 9.39
N ASP A 169 -8.67 2.35 9.49
CA ASP A 169 -7.32 1.91 9.10
C ASP A 169 -7.05 2.12 7.60
N ALA A 170 -8.11 2.07 6.78
CA ALA A 170 -8.02 2.36 5.35
C ALA A 170 -7.58 3.81 5.11
N ALA A 171 -8.10 4.76 5.90
CA ALA A 171 -7.68 6.16 5.83
C ALA A 171 -6.19 6.31 6.17
N VAL A 172 -5.74 5.71 7.27
CA VAL A 172 -4.33 5.73 7.70
C VAL A 172 -3.43 5.13 6.62
N THR A 173 -3.78 3.93 6.13
CA THR A 173 -3.02 3.22 5.10
C THR A 173 -2.95 4.01 3.80
N GLY A 174 -4.08 4.61 3.37
CA GLY A 174 -4.13 5.45 2.17
C GLY A 174 -3.26 6.69 2.31
N LEU A 175 -3.34 7.40 3.45
CA LEU A 175 -2.52 8.59 3.71
C LEU A 175 -1.02 8.27 3.78
N GLN A 176 -0.64 7.16 4.40
CA GLN A 176 0.76 6.72 4.40
C GLN A 176 1.28 6.50 2.96
N ASN A 177 0.51 5.82 2.11
CA ASN A 177 0.88 5.60 0.70
C ASN A 177 0.87 6.90 -0.12
N TYR A 178 -0.05 7.83 0.18
CA TYR A 178 -0.07 9.17 -0.41
C TYR A 178 1.22 9.94 -0.09
N HIS A 179 1.59 10.01 1.18
CA HIS A 179 2.79 10.73 1.63
C HIS A 179 4.07 10.09 1.10
N LEU A 180 4.13 8.75 1.07
CA LEU A 180 5.24 8.03 0.44
C LEU A 180 5.37 8.36 -1.06
N SER A 181 4.24 8.35 -1.79
CA SER A 181 4.21 8.71 -3.22
C SER A 181 4.71 10.13 -3.45
N ARG A 182 4.26 11.09 -2.64
CA ARG A 182 4.75 12.48 -2.70
C ARG A 182 6.25 12.55 -2.46
N MET A 183 6.77 11.85 -1.44
CA MET A 183 8.21 11.83 -1.17
C MET A 183 9.01 11.31 -2.36
N LEU A 184 8.56 10.21 -2.96
CA LEU A 184 9.20 9.62 -4.14
C LEU A 184 9.25 10.63 -5.30
N LEU A 185 8.13 11.28 -5.61
CA LEU A 185 8.08 12.29 -6.68
C LEU A 185 8.88 13.55 -6.35
N ILE A 186 8.99 13.96 -5.09
CA ILE A 186 9.83 15.10 -4.71
C ILE A 186 11.31 14.73 -4.89
N ALA A 187 11.73 13.58 -4.36
CA ALA A 187 13.11 13.12 -4.42
C ALA A 187 13.60 12.85 -5.85
N HIS A 188 12.72 12.36 -6.73
CA HIS A 188 13.03 12.05 -8.13
C HIS A 188 12.58 13.13 -9.12
N ASN A 189 12.28 14.35 -8.64
CA ASN A 189 11.87 15.44 -9.54
C ASN A 189 13.06 15.86 -10.44
N PRO A 190 12.94 15.74 -11.78
CA PRO A 190 14.05 16.01 -12.70
C PRO A 190 14.41 17.50 -12.79
N LYS A 191 13.56 18.40 -12.28
CA LYS A 191 13.73 19.87 -12.41
C LYS A 191 14.35 20.53 -11.18
N ILE A 192 14.61 19.77 -10.12
CA ILE A 192 15.08 20.32 -8.84
C ILE A 192 16.60 20.57 -8.87
N PRO A 193 17.07 21.78 -8.49
CA PRO A 193 18.48 22.05 -8.26
C PRO A 193 19.00 21.25 -7.06
N ARG A 194 20.11 20.51 -7.24
CA ARG A 194 20.68 19.63 -6.19
C ARG A 194 21.52 20.35 -5.13
N LEU A 195 21.62 21.67 -5.18
CA LEU A 195 22.34 22.50 -4.20
C LEU A 195 21.63 23.83 -3.98
N GLY A 196 21.85 24.44 -2.82
CA GLY A 196 21.36 25.78 -2.47
C GLY A 196 20.15 25.78 -1.54
N SER A 197 19.54 26.95 -1.35
CA SER A 197 18.37 27.13 -0.47
C SER A 197 17.15 26.31 -0.92
N ALA A 198 16.96 26.15 -2.22
CA ALA A 198 15.92 25.29 -2.78
C ALA A 198 16.08 23.83 -2.33
N PHE A 199 17.30 23.29 -2.35
CA PHE A 199 17.57 21.93 -1.88
C PHE A 199 17.26 21.75 -0.39
N ARG A 200 17.58 22.75 0.45
CA ARG A 200 17.25 22.71 1.89
C ARG A 200 15.74 22.71 2.13
N ALA A 201 15.00 23.53 1.40
CA ALA A 201 13.54 23.57 1.52
C ALA A 201 12.91 22.20 1.18
N ILE A 202 13.46 21.51 0.18
CA ILE A 202 13.04 20.16 -0.21
C ILE A 202 13.41 19.13 0.87
N GLU A 203 14.62 19.23 1.42
CA GLU A 203 15.06 18.35 2.51
C GLU A 203 14.15 18.52 3.74
N ASP A 204 13.75 19.75 4.06
CA ASP A 204 12.82 20.03 5.15
C ASP A 204 11.41 19.49 4.86
N GLU A 205 10.93 19.61 3.61
CA GLU A 205 9.65 19.02 3.19
C GLU A 205 9.66 17.49 3.28
N LEU A 206 10.75 16.84 2.87
CA LEU A 206 10.92 15.39 2.98
C LEU A 206 10.96 14.95 4.44
N LYS A 207 11.73 15.63 5.30
CA LYS A 207 11.76 15.37 6.74
C LYS A 207 10.38 15.51 7.37
N GLN A 208 9.63 16.54 7.00
CA GLN A 208 8.27 16.72 7.50
C GLN A 208 7.34 15.60 7.03
N THR A 209 7.47 15.18 5.78
CA THR A 209 6.65 14.07 5.25
C THR A 209 6.97 12.74 5.94
N VAL A 210 8.24 12.46 6.24
CA VAL A 210 8.64 11.30 7.05
C VAL A 210 7.99 11.34 8.43
N ARG A 211 8.02 12.49 9.11
CA ARG A 211 7.37 12.64 10.43
C ARG A 211 5.88 12.35 10.36
N ILE A 212 5.19 12.79 9.30
CA ILE A 212 3.77 12.48 9.10
C ILE A 212 3.56 10.98 8.96
N ILE A 213 4.31 10.29 8.10
CA ILE A 213 4.18 8.84 7.90
C ILE A 213 4.39 8.08 9.22
N VAL A 214 5.44 8.45 9.97
CA VAL A 214 5.75 7.82 11.27
C VAL A 214 4.67 8.14 12.31
N GLY A 215 4.20 9.40 12.39
CA GLY A 215 3.12 9.80 13.31
C GLY A 215 1.81 9.06 13.02
N LEU A 216 1.44 8.92 11.74
CA LEU A 216 0.28 8.12 11.31
C LEU A 216 0.39 6.67 11.79
N ALA A 217 1.58 6.07 11.68
CA ALA A 217 1.81 4.69 12.12
C ALA A 217 1.72 4.54 13.64
N GLU A 218 2.46 5.36 14.40
CA GLU A 218 2.55 5.25 15.86
C GLU A 218 1.20 5.48 16.55
N VAL A 219 0.44 6.48 16.11
CA VAL A 219 -0.78 6.94 16.79
C VAL A 219 -1.97 6.03 16.52
N ASN A 220 -2.00 5.39 15.36
CA ASN A 220 -3.11 4.54 14.93
C ASN A 220 -2.78 3.03 15.04
N HIS A 221 -1.64 2.65 15.62
CA HIS A 221 -1.26 1.24 15.86
C HIS A 221 -1.97 0.57 17.04
N CYS A 222 -2.86 1.28 17.74
CA CYS A 222 -3.52 0.81 18.96
C CYS A 222 -5.03 0.65 18.78
N TYR A 223 -5.50 -0.39 18.08
CA TYR A 223 -6.82 -1.04 18.30
C TYR A 223 -6.80 -2.50 17.84
#